data_AF-A0A6M1XTZ1-F1
#
_entry.id   AF-A0A6M1XTZ1-F1
#
_cell.length_a   1.000
_cell.length_b   1.000
_cell.length_c   1.000
_cell.angle_alpha   90.00
_cell.angle_beta   90.00
_cell.angle_gamma   90.00
#
_symmetry.space_group_name_H-M   'P 1'
#
loop_
_entity.id
_entity.type
_entity.pdbx_description
1 polymer ?
#
loop_
_entity_poly.entity_id
_entity_poly.type
_entity_poly.pdbx_seq_one_letter_code
_entity_poly.pdbx_strand_id
1 'polypeptide(L)'
;LERGHELLKEKEVADLPFSLSRDIFNEHSFIQVAFEAVKERGKTEAAILNSGLFLTEIPKGRVNQDQLHTALPHPMHLLNVTLGGNVLIRLVLEIEKNRNFLRNYPMK
;
A
#
# COMPACT_ATOMS: atom_id res chain seq x y z
N LEU A 1 -12.66 19.05 7.77
CA LEU A 1 -12.24 17.85 7.02
C LEU A 1 -12.91 17.79 5.66
N GLU A 2 -14.22 18.07 5.55
CA GLU A 2 -14.97 18.01 4.28
C GLU A 2 -14.36 18.82 3.12
N ARG A 3 -13.92 20.05 3.38
CA ARG A 3 -13.28 20.89 2.34
C ARG A 3 -12.02 20.25 1.73
N GLY A 4 -11.27 19.46 2.49
CA GLY A 4 -10.10 18.74 1.97
C GLY A 4 -10.51 17.65 0.98
N HIS A 5 -11.50 16.84 1.35
CA HIS A 5 -12.06 15.81 0.48
C HIS A 5 -12.66 16.41 -0.81
N GLU A 6 -13.38 17.53 -0.72
CA GLU A 6 -13.89 18.24 -1.91
C GLU A 6 -12.76 18.62 -2.89
N LEU A 7 -11.68 19.22 -2.38
CA LEU A 7 -10.53 19.62 -3.22
C LEU A 7 -9.80 18.44 -3.84
N LEU A 8 -9.83 17.27 -3.21
CA LEU A 8 -9.24 16.05 -3.73
C LEU A 8 -10.13 15.37 -4.78
N LYS A 9 -11.46 15.50 -4.66
CA LYS A 9 -12.42 14.94 -5.64
C LYS A 9 -12.31 15.57 -7.01
N GLU A 10 -11.97 16.86 -7.07
CA GLU A 10 -11.77 17.62 -8.31
C GLU A 10 -10.50 17.20 -9.08
N LYS A 11 -9.60 16.41 -8.46
CA LYS A 11 -8.31 16.02 -9.03
C LYS A 11 -8.35 14.58 -9.55
N GLU A 12 -8.77 14.40 -10.81
CA GLU A 12 -8.66 13.11 -11.51
C GLU A 12 -7.18 12.74 -11.74
N VAL A 13 -6.82 11.48 -11.51
CA VAL A 13 -5.43 10.98 -11.61
C VAL A 13 -5.29 9.74 -12.49
N ALA A 14 -6.37 9.02 -12.76
CA ALA A 14 -6.37 7.85 -13.63
C ALA A 14 -7.77 7.54 -14.17
N ASP A 15 -7.85 6.73 -15.21
CA ASP A 15 -9.06 6.07 -15.68
C ASP A 15 -8.80 4.57 -15.75
N LEU A 16 -9.42 3.80 -14.86
CA LEU A 16 -9.13 2.38 -14.69
C LEU A 16 -10.10 1.51 -15.52
N PRO A 17 -9.59 0.52 -16.29
CA PRO A 17 -10.44 -0.39 -17.06
C PRO A 17 -11.17 -1.44 -16.20
N PHE A 18 -10.74 -1.64 -14.96
CA PHE A 18 -11.27 -2.58 -13.95
C PHE A 18 -11.07 -2.02 -12.53
N SER A 19 -11.80 -2.56 -11.55
CA SER A 19 -11.61 -2.20 -10.14
C SER A 19 -10.35 -2.84 -9.57
N LEU A 20 -9.66 -2.14 -8.68
CA LEU A 20 -8.53 -2.68 -7.92
C LEU A 20 -9.00 -3.19 -6.55
N SER A 21 -8.98 -4.51 -6.38
CA SER A 21 -9.43 -5.20 -5.17
C SER A 21 -8.44 -5.07 -4.02
N ARG A 22 -8.94 -5.15 -2.78
CA ARG A 22 -8.10 -5.27 -1.57
C ARG A 22 -7.56 -6.69 -1.34
N ASP A 23 -8.09 -7.67 -2.04
CA ASP A 23 -7.57 -9.04 -1.95
C ASP A 23 -6.18 -9.09 -2.62
N ILE A 24 -5.18 -9.56 -1.87
CA ILE A 24 -3.79 -9.66 -2.33
C ILE A 24 -3.61 -10.74 -3.41
N PHE A 25 -4.50 -11.74 -3.46
CA PHE A 25 -4.45 -12.83 -4.43
C PHE A 25 -5.31 -12.58 -5.67
N ASN A 26 -6.03 -11.46 -5.73
CA ASN A 26 -6.80 -11.07 -6.90
C ASN A 26 -5.89 -10.62 -8.05
N GLU A 27 -6.28 -10.93 -9.29
CA GLU A 27 -5.56 -10.50 -10.50
C GLU A 27 -5.38 -8.98 -10.58
N HIS A 28 -6.34 -8.22 -10.08
CA HIS A 28 -6.34 -6.76 -10.04
C HIS A 28 -6.17 -6.27 -8.59
N SER A 29 -5.16 -6.76 -7.89
CA SER A 29 -4.90 -6.36 -6.51
C SER A 29 -4.35 -4.93 -6.40
N PHE A 30 -5.06 -4.07 -5.66
CA PHE A 30 -4.58 -2.72 -5.31
C PHE A 30 -3.27 -2.76 -4.53
N ILE A 31 -3.11 -3.75 -3.64
CA ILE A 31 -1.91 -3.92 -2.82
C ILE A 31 -0.70 -4.22 -3.72
N GLN A 32 -0.85 -5.08 -4.73
CA GLN A 32 0.24 -5.41 -5.66
C GLN A 32 0.61 -4.22 -6.56
N VAL A 33 -0.39 -3.48 -7.05
CA VAL A 33 -0.15 -2.25 -7.82
C VAL A 33 0.63 -1.23 -6.98
N ALA A 34 0.22 -1.01 -5.73
CA ALA A 34 0.91 -0.10 -4.83
C ALA A 34 2.32 -0.61 -4.45
N PHE A 35 2.50 -1.92 -4.30
CA PHE A 35 3.80 -2.54 -4.05
C PHE A 35 4.79 -2.27 -5.18
N GLU A 36 4.38 -2.45 -6.43
CA GLU A 36 5.22 -2.14 -7.59
C GLU A 36 5.47 -0.63 -7.73
N ALA A 37 4.46 0.22 -7.49
CA ALA A 37 4.63 1.67 -7.49
C ALA A 37 5.64 2.15 -6.42
N VAL A 38 5.67 1.49 -5.25
CA VAL A 38 6.63 1.78 -4.19
C VAL A 38 8.05 1.38 -4.61
N LYS A 39 8.23 0.20 -5.22
CA LYS A 39 9.53 -0.21 -5.78
C LYS A 39 10.02 0.74 -6.85
N GLU A 40 9.14 1.14 -7.78
CA GLU A 40 9.45 2.11 -8.83
C GLU A 40 9.87 3.46 -8.24
N ARG A 41 9.07 4.01 -7.32
CA ARG A 41 9.37 5.29 -6.66
C ARG A 41 10.67 5.23 -5.85
N GLY A 42 10.90 4.11 -5.16
CA GLY A 42 12.08 3.85 -4.36
C GLY A 42 13.32 3.50 -5.17
N LYS A 43 13.16 3.13 -6.45
CA LYS A 43 14.23 2.55 -7.29
C LYS A 43 14.90 1.35 -6.61
N THR A 44 14.09 0.47 -6.03
CA THR A 44 14.55 -0.71 -5.29
C THR A 44 14.07 -2.01 -5.95
N GLU A 45 14.84 -3.08 -5.74
CA GLU A 45 14.50 -4.42 -6.23
C GLU A 45 13.39 -5.09 -5.38
N ALA A 46 13.28 -4.68 -4.12
CA ALA A 46 12.30 -5.19 -3.17
C ALA A 46 11.68 -4.04 -2.37
N ALA A 47 10.48 -4.28 -1.85
CA ALA A 47 9.79 -3.42 -0.90
C ALA A 47 9.13 -4.29 0.18
N ILE A 48 8.69 -3.65 1.26
CA ILE A 48 7.86 -4.28 2.29
C ILE A 48 6.68 -3.34 2.52
N LEU A 49 5.46 -3.87 2.41
CA LEU A 49 4.23 -3.15 2.69
C LEU A 49 3.35 -3.99 3.62
N ASN A 50 2.61 -3.31 4.49
CA ASN A 50 1.59 -3.93 5.31
C ASN A 50 0.25 -3.87 4.57
N SER A 51 -0.37 -5.01 4.26
CA SER A 51 -1.67 -5.08 3.60
C SER A 51 -2.80 -4.41 4.39
N GLY A 52 -2.66 -4.31 5.72
CA GLY A 52 -3.61 -3.61 6.59
C GLY A 52 -3.66 -2.09 6.40
N LEU A 53 -2.73 -1.51 5.64
CA LEU A 53 -2.74 -0.07 5.30
C LEU A 53 -3.88 0.30 4.35
N PHE A 54 -4.38 -0.66 3.58
CA PHE A 54 -5.36 -0.44 2.52
C PHE A 54 -6.77 -0.68 3.06
N LEU A 55 -7.59 0.36 3.12
CA LEU A 55 -8.91 0.35 3.77
C LEU A 55 -10.07 0.11 2.81
N THR A 56 -9.98 0.58 1.57
CA THR A 56 -11.02 0.39 0.54
C THR A 56 -10.39 -0.05 -0.78
N GLU A 57 -11.22 -0.62 -1.65
CA GLU A 57 -10.86 -0.87 -3.06
C GLU A 57 -10.88 0.45 -3.86
N ILE A 58 -10.33 0.41 -5.08
CA ILE A 58 -10.43 1.51 -6.04
C ILE A 58 -11.39 1.07 -7.16
N PRO A 59 -12.50 1.77 -7.41
CA PRO A 59 -13.46 1.34 -8.42
C PRO A 59 -12.92 1.55 -9.84
N LYS A 60 -13.46 0.77 -10.79
CA LYS A 60 -13.33 1.00 -12.23
C LYS A 60 -13.77 2.41 -12.62
N GLY A 61 -13.14 2.96 -13.65
CA GLY A 61 -13.44 4.26 -14.24
C GLY A 61 -12.52 5.35 -13.73
N ARG A 62 -12.98 6.60 -13.79
CA ARG A 62 -12.20 7.76 -13.35
C ARG A 62 -11.93 7.70 -11.86
N VAL A 63 -10.66 7.79 -11.51
CA VAL A 63 -10.16 7.80 -10.12
C VAL A 63 -9.62 9.19 -9.80
N ASN A 64 -10.02 9.73 -8.66
CA ASN A 64 -9.51 10.99 -8.14
C ASN A 64 -8.63 10.80 -6.88
N GLN A 65 -7.98 11.87 -6.45
CA GLN A 65 -7.11 11.83 -5.27
C GLN A 65 -7.86 11.53 -3.97
N ASP A 66 -9.16 11.84 -3.90
CA ASP A 66 -9.99 11.57 -2.72
C ASP A 66 -10.18 10.07 -2.50
N GLN A 67 -10.39 9.33 -3.59
CA GLN A 67 -10.49 7.87 -3.55
C GLN A 67 -9.18 7.23 -3.12
N LEU A 68 -8.03 7.71 -3.64
CA LEU A 68 -6.72 7.23 -3.19
C LEU A 68 -6.48 7.55 -1.72
N HIS A 69 -6.82 8.76 -1.27
CA HIS A 69 -6.67 9.16 0.12
C HIS A 69 -7.57 8.35 1.05
N THR A 70 -8.82 8.09 0.66
CA THR A 70 -9.75 7.26 1.44
C THR A 70 -9.28 5.81 1.52
N ALA A 71 -8.74 5.27 0.43
CA ALA A 71 -8.27 3.89 0.38
C ALA A 71 -6.95 3.67 1.14
N LEU A 72 -6.12 4.71 1.26
CA LEU A 72 -4.82 4.69 1.96
C LEU A 72 -4.61 6.01 2.74
N PRO A 73 -5.34 6.23 3.85
CA PRO A 73 -5.41 7.54 4.52
C PRO A 73 -4.22 7.86 5.42
N HIS A 74 -3.26 6.94 5.50
CA HIS A 74 -2.11 7.08 6.38
C HIS A 74 -1.03 7.93 5.72
N PRO A 75 -0.54 8.99 6.37
CA PRO A 75 0.64 9.71 5.89
C PRO A 75 1.86 8.78 6.04
N MET A 76 2.36 8.29 4.90
CA MET A 76 3.51 7.40 4.87
C MET A 76 4.69 8.09 4.19
N HIS A 77 5.86 7.99 4.83
CA HIS A 77 7.13 8.37 4.22
C HIS A 77 7.81 7.12 3.69
N LEU A 78 8.11 7.11 2.39
CA LEU A 78 8.90 6.05 1.78
C LEU A 78 10.31 6.08 2.37
N LEU A 79 10.74 4.96 2.96
CA LEU A 79 12.08 4.77 3.48
C LEU A 79 12.84 3.81 2.57
N ASN A 80 14.01 4.24 2.11
CA ASN A 80 14.93 3.42 1.33
C ASN A 80 16.15 3.08 2.17
N VAL A 81 16.53 1.81 2.18
CA VAL A 81 17.73 1.32 2.86
C VAL A 81 18.47 0.34 1.97
N THR A 82 19.79 0.28 2.11
CA THR A 82 20.64 -0.73 1.45
C THR A 82 21.13 -1.71 2.51
N LEU A 83 20.89 -3.00 2.29
CA LEU A 83 21.23 -4.06 3.24
C LEU A 83 22.17 -5.08 2.59
N GLY A 84 23.15 -5.58 3.37
CA GLY A 84 23.86 -6.79 2.99
C GLY A 84 22.93 -8.00 2.98
N GLY A 85 23.16 -8.96 2.09
CA GLY A 85 22.26 -10.12 1.93
C GLY A 85 22.02 -10.92 3.22
N ASN A 86 23.05 -11.07 4.06
CA ASN A 86 22.93 -11.69 5.38
C ASN A 86 22.02 -10.89 6.34
N VAL A 87 22.05 -9.56 6.28
CA VAL A 87 21.19 -8.68 7.08
C VAL A 87 19.74 -8.75 6.59
N LEU A 88 19.53 -8.79 5.26
CA LEU A 88 18.20 -8.97 4.69
C LEU A 88 17.56 -10.29 5.15
N ILE A 89 18.30 -11.39 5.10
CA ILE A 89 17.82 -12.69 5.58
C ILE A 89 17.45 -12.60 7.07
N ARG A 90 18.31 -12.00 7.90
CA ARG A 90 18.03 -11.81 9.33
C ARG A 90 16.77 -10.98 9.58
N LEU A 91 16.57 -9.90 8.82
CA LEU A 91 15.39 -9.05 8.92
C LEU A 91 14.11 -9.85 8.64
N VAL A 92 14.08 -10.61 7.54
CA VAL A 92 12.91 -11.43 7.17
C VAL A 92 12.62 -12.49 8.23
N LEU A 93 13.67 -13.16 8.75
CA LEU A 93 13.50 -14.15 9.82
C LEU A 93 12.96 -13.56 11.11
N GLU A 94 13.40 -12.36 11.51
CA GLU A 94 12.83 -11.69 12.69
C GLU A 94 11.38 -11.26 12.45
N ILE A 95 11.01 -10.83 11.24
CA ILE A 95 9.61 -10.55 10.90
C ILE A 95 8.75 -11.81 11.05
N GLU A 96 9.16 -12.94 10.47
CA GLU A 96 8.40 -14.20 10.54
C GLU A 96 8.33 -14.75 11.97
N LYS A 97 9.42 -14.69 12.74
CA LYS A 97 9.45 -15.09 14.15
C LYS A 97 8.44 -14.32 14.99
N ASN A 98 8.30 -13.02 14.76
CA ASN A 98 7.37 -12.16 15.51
C ASN A 98 5.92 -12.26 15.01
N ARG A 99 5.68 -12.77 13.79
CA ARG A 99 4.36 -12.81 13.16
C ARG A 99 3.29 -13.51 14.00
N ASN A 100 3.61 -14.67 14.57
CA ASN A 100 2.66 -15.44 15.39
C ASN A 100 2.33 -14.75 16.71
N PHE A 101 3.31 -14.06 17.31
CA PHE A 101 3.09 -13.27 18.51
C PHE A 101 2.18 -12.06 18.22
N LEU A 102 2.52 -11.28 17.18
CA LEU A 102 1.80 -10.06 16.80
C LEU A 102 0.37 -10.31 16.33
N ARG A 103 0.04 -11.51 15.82
CA ARG A 103 -1.34 -11.91 15.48
C ARG A 103 -2.32 -11.78 16.65
N ASN A 104 -1.83 -11.86 17.88
CA ASN A 104 -2.67 -11.73 19.08
C ASN A 104 -2.86 -10.26 19.51
N TYR A 105 -2.21 -9.31 18.82
CA TYR A 105 -2.25 -7.87 19.13
C TYR A 105 -2.68 -7.07 17.89
N PRO A 106 -3.93 -7.21 17.43
CA PRO A 106 -4.44 -6.41 16.32
C PRO A 106 -4.45 -4.92 16.71
N MET A 107 -4.01 -4.06 15.79
CA MET A 107 -4.17 -2.61 15.95
C MET A 107 -5.67 -2.27 15.89
N LYS A 108 -6.14 -1.48 16.86
CA LYS A 108 -7.52 -0.98 16.93
C LYS A 108 -7.67 0.30 16.11
#